data_AF-A0A497SL12-F1
#
_entry.id   AF-A0A497SL12-F1
#
_cell.length_a   1.000
_cell.length_b   1.000
_cell.length_c   1.000
_cell.angle_alpha   90.00
_cell.angle_beta   90.00
_cell.angle_gamma   90.00
#
_symmetry.space_group_name_H-M   'P 1'
#
loop_
_entity.id
_entity.type
_entity.pdbx_description
1 polymer ?
#
loop_
_entity_poly.entity_id
_entity_poly.type
_entity_poly.pdbx_seq_one_letter_code
_entity_poly.pdbx_strand_id
1 'polypeptide(L)'
;MERKGQVELIAIVGILVVVAVVVALVYQTGMLSPVSLGPDARVVKDSVESFIRAGAYDTIKNIGINGGYSDVQVNSVEFLGKDVPYWQYGGSITIPDLNANILEGIEKYISDNKAALQDSMSDKDVTLGNPQVSVNVLSSKVELTVYMPTQVGDTSIPQPYVISIPSKLGDIYEFAQGFVNTNNQQRYFEYFTLSSMAMSPFDNGVQRIPLVVFLTSCGDFVFKTWWDVQPDMMDTIEKTLANTFMPGKAPKNMMTKSTHPKYSIVPINGKTYSDIDVGFYLPDGFDVTRANFDMSPDTITAFAKPIPMAGVCYSEPIYVDYYLRYPVVVRVEDPLTQNAFQFAIDVYIKDNQPGAWASGTDAYAAGIQSEICSNKRCVMNLDVLE
;
A
#
# COMPACT_ATOMS: atom_id res chain seq x y z
N MET A 1 -42.30 38.10 -6.17
CA MET A 1 -41.04 37.58 -6.74
C MET A 1 -39.95 38.65 -6.91
N GLU A 2 -40.27 39.95 -6.89
CA GLU A 2 -39.28 41.04 -7.12
C GLU A 2 -38.30 41.33 -5.97
N ARG A 3 -38.61 40.95 -4.72
CA ARG A 3 -37.75 41.25 -3.55
C ARG A 3 -36.59 40.27 -3.30
N LYS A 4 -36.60 39.06 -3.89
CA LYS A 4 -35.52 38.07 -3.70
C LYS A 4 -34.31 38.35 -4.61
N GLY A 5 -34.54 38.73 -5.86
CA GLY A 5 -33.46 39.05 -6.81
C GLY A 5 -32.68 40.31 -6.46
N GLN A 6 -33.32 41.30 -5.81
CA GLN A 6 -32.62 42.51 -5.34
C GLN A 6 -31.66 42.24 -4.18
N VAL A 7 -31.98 41.28 -3.30
CA VAL A 7 -31.13 40.95 -2.15
C VAL A 7 -29.88 40.17 -2.59
N GLU A 8 -30.01 39.26 -3.55
CA GLU A 8 -28.87 38.54 -4.13
C GLU A 8 -27.92 39.48 -4.89
N LEU A 9 -28.46 40.45 -5.62
CA LEU A 9 -27.64 41.42 -6.37
C LEU A 9 -26.87 42.38 -5.44
N ILE A 10 -27.49 42.82 -4.34
CA ILE A 10 -26.81 43.65 -3.32
C ILE A 10 -25.70 42.85 -2.62
N ALA A 11 -25.91 41.56 -2.35
CA ALA A 11 -24.88 40.71 -1.74
C ALA A 11 -23.65 40.53 -2.65
N ILE A 12 -23.87 40.29 -3.95
CA ILE A 12 -22.78 40.15 -4.93
C ILE A 12 -22.00 41.46 -5.08
N VAL A 13 -22.69 42.60 -5.15
CA VAL A 13 -22.05 43.92 -5.23
C VAL A 13 -21.27 44.22 -3.94
N GLY A 14 -21.81 43.88 -2.77
CA GLY A 14 -21.12 44.02 -1.49
C GLY A 14 -19.82 43.22 -1.43
N ILE A 15 -19.83 41.96 -1.89
CA ILE A 15 -18.63 41.12 -1.94
C ILE A 15 -17.60 41.70 -2.92
N LEU A 16 -18.02 42.17 -4.10
CA LEU A 16 -17.11 42.79 -5.07
C LEU A 16 -16.43 44.06 -4.53
N VAL A 17 -17.16 44.88 -3.77
CA VAL A 17 -16.58 46.06 -3.12
C VAL A 17 -15.57 45.66 -2.05
N VAL A 18 -15.87 44.64 -1.24
CA VAL A 18 -14.92 44.13 -0.22
C VAL A 18 -13.66 43.58 -0.89
N VAL A 19 -13.78 42.79 -1.96
CA VAL A 19 -12.63 42.28 -2.71
C VAL A 19 -11.82 43.43 -3.31
N ALA A 20 -12.46 44.44 -3.89
CA ALA A 20 -11.78 45.60 -4.46
C ALA A 20 -11.03 46.41 -3.38
N VAL A 21 -11.61 46.59 -2.20
CA VAL A 21 -10.98 47.28 -1.07
C VAL A 21 -9.78 46.49 -0.53
N VAL A 22 -9.90 45.16 -0.42
CA VAL A 22 -8.77 44.30 -0.02
C VAL A 22 -7.64 44.40 -1.04
N VAL A 23 -7.94 44.30 -2.34
CA VAL A 23 -6.95 44.45 -3.41
C VAL A 23 -6.29 45.84 -3.35
N ALA A 24 -7.07 46.90 -3.17
CA ALA A 24 -6.55 48.27 -3.07
C ALA A 24 -5.64 48.47 -1.84
N LEU A 25 -6.00 47.89 -0.69
CA LEU A 25 -5.18 47.92 0.53
C LEU A 25 -3.87 47.14 0.36
N VAL A 26 -3.89 46.00 -0.32
CA VAL A 26 -2.68 45.21 -0.63
C VAL A 26 -1.75 45.99 -1.58
N TYR A 27 -2.30 46.74 -2.54
CA TYR A 27 -1.49 47.61 -3.42
C TYR A 27 -0.94 48.84 -2.69
N GLN A 28 -1.71 49.49 -1.81
CA GLN A 28 -1.28 50.68 -1.08
C GLN A 28 -0.24 50.40 0.01
N THR A 29 -0.23 49.20 0.58
CA THR A 29 0.75 48.78 1.60
C THR A 29 2.13 48.42 1.02
N GLY A 30 2.33 48.53 -0.30
CA GLY A 30 3.60 48.22 -0.95
C GLY A 30 3.95 46.73 -0.97
N MET A 31 3.02 45.86 -0.54
CA MET A 31 3.20 44.40 -0.48
C MET A 31 3.37 43.75 -1.86
N LEU A 32 3.04 44.46 -2.95
CA LEU A 32 3.09 44.00 -4.34
C LEU A 32 3.87 44.93 -5.28
N SER A 33 4.82 45.72 -4.77
CA SER A 33 5.77 46.38 -5.69
C SER A 33 6.66 45.32 -6.32
N PRO A 34 6.69 45.13 -7.67
CA PRO A 34 7.64 44.23 -8.28
C PRO A 34 9.04 44.80 -8.04
N VAL A 35 9.76 44.20 -7.08
CA VAL A 35 11.18 44.49 -6.88
C VAL A 35 11.87 44.08 -8.18
N SER A 36 12.29 45.07 -8.97
CA SER A 36 13.09 44.82 -10.16
C SER A 36 14.46 44.31 -9.70
N LEU A 37 14.59 42.98 -9.61
CA LEU A 37 15.85 42.35 -9.26
C LEU A 37 16.89 42.63 -10.34
N GLY A 38 18.11 42.95 -9.90
CA GLY A 38 19.26 42.95 -10.79
C GLY A 38 19.51 41.55 -11.38
N PRO A 39 20.26 41.44 -12.50
CA PRO A 39 20.53 40.16 -13.15
C PRO A 39 21.07 39.09 -12.19
N ASP A 40 22.02 39.44 -11.31
CA ASP A 40 22.62 38.51 -10.36
C ASP A 40 21.63 38.03 -9.30
N ALA A 41 20.81 38.94 -8.74
CA ALA A 41 19.79 38.58 -7.77
C ALA A 41 18.70 37.68 -8.36
N ARG A 42 18.40 37.83 -9.66
CA ARG A 42 17.50 36.92 -10.37
C ARG A 42 18.11 35.54 -10.56
N VAL A 43 19.39 35.47 -10.96
CA VAL A 43 20.10 34.19 -11.11
C VAL A 43 20.16 33.43 -9.77
N VAL A 44 20.45 34.12 -8.67
CA VAL A 44 20.46 33.50 -7.33
C VAL A 44 19.06 33.05 -6.93
N LYS A 45 18.02 33.85 -7.17
CA LYS A 45 16.62 33.46 -6.93
C LYS A 45 16.27 32.17 -7.68
N ASP A 46 16.54 32.12 -8.98
CA ASP A 46 16.22 30.97 -9.83
C ASP A 46 17.03 29.72 -9.41
N SER A 47 18.27 29.92 -8.95
CA SER A 47 19.12 28.84 -8.41
C SER A 47 18.57 28.27 -7.11
N VAL A 48 18.14 29.14 -6.19
CA VAL A 48 17.50 28.71 -4.93
C VAL A 48 16.16 28.01 -5.18
N GLU A 49 15.33 28.53 -6.09
CA GLU A 49 14.08 27.86 -6.46
C GLU A 49 14.32 26.49 -7.08
N SER A 50 15.33 26.37 -7.96
CA SER A 50 15.70 25.11 -8.59
C SER A 50 16.23 24.10 -7.57
N PHE A 51 17.03 24.56 -6.62
CA PHE A 51 17.52 23.75 -5.50
C PHE A 51 16.38 23.22 -4.63
N ILE A 52 15.45 24.08 -4.20
CA ILE A 52 14.30 23.67 -3.40
C ILE A 52 13.42 22.70 -4.20
N ARG A 53 13.23 22.95 -5.51
CA ARG A 53 12.46 22.07 -6.39
C ARG A 53 13.09 20.69 -6.53
N ALA A 54 14.41 20.60 -6.67
CA ALA A 54 15.13 19.33 -6.71
C ALA A 54 14.95 18.56 -5.40
N GLY A 55 15.16 19.23 -4.27
CA GLY A 55 14.96 18.64 -2.93
C GLY A 55 13.52 18.15 -2.70
N ALA A 56 12.53 18.93 -3.12
CA ALA A 56 11.13 18.54 -3.03
C ALA A 56 10.81 17.31 -3.90
N TYR A 57 11.32 17.25 -5.13
CA TYR A 57 11.11 16.11 -6.02
C TYR A 57 11.75 14.83 -5.47
N ASP A 58 12.99 14.91 -5.01
CA ASP A 58 13.71 13.77 -4.42
C ASP A 58 13.02 13.30 -3.13
N THR A 59 12.60 14.24 -2.27
CA THR A 59 11.88 13.94 -1.03
C THR A 59 10.55 13.25 -1.31
N ILE A 60 9.72 13.79 -2.19
CA ILE A 60 8.43 13.21 -2.55
C ILE A 60 8.60 11.80 -3.13
N LYS A 61 9.61 11.61 -3.99
CA LYS A 61 9.93 10.30 -4.57
C LYS A 61 10.35 9.29 -3.49
N ASN A 62 11.25 9.67 -2.59
CA ASN A 62 11.75 8.80 -1.52
C ASN A 62 10.66 8.43 -0.52
N ILE A 63 9.84 9.40 -0.13
CA ILE A 63 8.69 9.19 0.74
C ILE A 63 7.67 8.27 0.08
N GLY A 64 7.45 8.40 -1.23
CA GLY A 64 6.58 7.50 -1.99
C GLY A 64 7.03 6.03 -1.87
N ILE A 65 8.30 5.75 -2.18
CA ILE A 65 8.81 4.38 -2.12
C ILE A 65 8.89 3.82 -0.69
N ASN A 66 8.95 4.70 0.32
CA ASN A 66 8.95 4.35 1.73
C ASN A 66 7.56 4.47 2.38
N GLY A 67 6.48 4.40 1.60
CA GLY A 67 5.11 4.34 2.13
C GLY A 67 4.73 5.53 3.00
N GLY A 68 5.16 6.74 2.65
CA GLY A 68 4.83 7.96 3.38
C GLY A 68 5.80 8.33 4.50
N TYR A 69 6.82 7.53 4.77
CA TYR A 69 7.83 7.82 5.80
C TYR A 69 9.07 8.53 5.22
N SER A 70 9.64 9.46 5.99
CA SER A 70 10.94 10.09 5.71
C SER A 70 12.09 9.08 5.82
N ASP A 71 12.01 8.19 6.82
CA ASP A 71 13.01 7.17 7.13
C ASP A 71 12.46 5.73 7.09
N VAL A 72 13.37 4.77 6.92
CA VAL A 72 13.06 3.34 6.90
C VAL A 72 12.48 2.89 8.24
N GLN A 73 11.40 2.11 8.20
CA GLN A 73 10.74 1.58 9.39
C GLN A 73 11.23 0.16 9.71
N VAL A 74 11.27 -0.20 11.00
CA VAL A 74 11.74 -1.51 11.48
C VAL A 74 10.86 -2.67 11.00
N ASN A 75 9.54 -2.44 10.88
CA ASN A 75 8.59 -3.43 10.38
C ASN A 75 8.35 -3.20 8.89
N SER A 76 9.21 -3.79 8.06
CA SER A 76 9.16 -3.72 6.60
C SER A 76 9.29 -5.09 5.94
N VAL A 77 9.01 -5.13 4.64
CA VAL A 77 9.36 -6.23 3.73
C VAL A 77 10.18 -5.69 2.56
N GLU A 78 11.11 -6.47 2.05
CA GLU A 78 11.89 -6.07 0.88
C GLU A 78 11.09 -6.25 -0.41
N PHE A 79 11.01 -5.23 -1.25
CA PHE A 79 10.36 -5.29 -2.55
C PHE A 79 11.09 -4.40 -3.55
N LEU A 80 11.48 -4.97 -4.68
CA LEU A 80 12.34 -4.34 -5.68
C LEU A 80 13.65 -3.78 -5.07
N GLY A 81 14.24 -4.51 -4.12
CA GLY A 81 15.46 -4.13 -3.42
C GLY A 81 15.31 -2.93 -2.47
N LYS A 82 14.08 -2.64 -2.01
CA LYS A 82 13.76 -1.53 -1.09
C LYS A 82 12.88 -2.01 0.06
N ASP A 83 13.09 -1.44 1.23
CA ASP A 83 12.23 -1.67 2.39
C ASP A 83 10.87 -1.00 2.21
N VAL A 84 9.81 -1.80 2.24
CA VAL A 84 8.41 -1.35 2.20
C VAL A 84 7.79 -1.53 3.58
N PRO A 85 7.39 -0.44 4.25
CA PRO A 85 6.86 -0.53 5.59
C PRO A 85 5.46 -1.13 5.61
N TYR A 86 5.15 -1.87 6.67
CA TYR A 86 3.78 -2.28 6.93
C TYR A 86 2.93 -1.10 7.42
N TRP A 87 1.82 -0.86 6.72
CA TRP A 87 0.74 -0.01 7.24
C TRP A 87 -0.28 -0.81 8.03
N GLN A 88 -0.41 -2.10 7.77
CA GLN A 88 -1.23 -3.04 8.54
C GLN A 88 -0.39 -4.27 8.90
N TYR A 89 -0.19 -4.52 10.19
CA TYR A 89 0.53 -5.69 10.68
C TYR A 89 -0.07 -6.19 11.98
N GLY A 90 -0.35 -7.50 12.08
CA GLY A 90 -0.94 -8.06 13.30
C GLY A 90 -2.26 -7.40 13.72
N GLY A 91 -3.06 -6.94 12.76
CA GLY A 91 -4.32 -6.23 12.99
C GLY A 91 -4.18 -4.77 13.45
N SER A 92 -2.96 -4.28 13.67
CA SER A 92 -2.69 -2.88 13.98
C SER A 92 -2.47 -2.09 12.71
N ILE A 93 -3.04 -0.88 12.65
CA ILE A 93 -2.85 0.06 11.54
C ILE A 93 -1.92 1.19 12.00
N THR A 94 -0.84 1.42 11.26
CA THR A 94 0.07 2.55 11.46
C THR A 94 0.24 3.28 10.15
N ILE A 95 -0.20 4.54 10.09
CA ILE A 95 -0.14 5.36 8.89
C ILE A 95 0.64 6.64 9.24
N PRO A 96 1.70 7.00 8.49
CA PRO A 96 2.52 8.19 8.77
C PRO A 96 1.77 9.48 8.44
N ASP A 97 2.06 10.57 9.15
CA ASP A 97 1.63 11.91 8.72
C ASP A 97 2.45 12.35 7.50
N LEU A 98 1.85 12.27 6.32
CA LEU A 98 2.51 12.59 5.06
C LEU A 98 3.07 14.02 5.02
N ASN A 99 2.34 15.01 5.53
CA ASN A 99 2.79 16.41 5.49
C ASN A 99 4.01 16.61 6.40
N ALA A 100 3.99 16.01 7.58
CA ALA A 100 5.10 16.07 8.53
C ALA A 100 6.37 15.39 7.96
N ASN A 101 6.21 14.23 7.31
CA ASN A 101 7.34 13.51 6.72
C ASN A 101 7.94 14.26 5.52
N ILE A 102 7.11 14.85 4.65
CA ILE A 102 7.60 15.68 3.54
C ILE A 102 8.33 16.91 4.08
N LEU A 103 7.77 17.56 5.10
CA LEU A 103 8.38 18.71 5.75
C LEU A 103 9.78 18.36 6.28
N GLU A 104 9.89 17.30 7.09
CA GLU A 104 11.15 16.81 7.64
C GLU A 104 12.17 16.48 6.54
N GLY A 105 11.75 15.77 5.49
CA GLY A 105 12.63 15.39 4.39
C GLY A 105 13.20 16.61 3.65
N ILE A 106 12.41 17.66 3.45
CA ILE A 106 12.86 18.89 2.79
C ILE A 106 13.76 19.71 3.70
N GLU A 107 13.41 19.85 4.99
CA GLU A 107 14.25 20.54 5.95
C GLU A 107 15.63 19.88 6.04
N LYS A 108 15.65 18.54 6.08
CA LYS A 108 16.86 17.74 6.02
C LYS A 108 17.64 17.98 4.72
N TYR A 109 16.99 17.90 3.55
CA TYR A 109 17.65 18.15 2.27
C TYR A 109 18.27 19.54 2.20
N ILE A 110 17.54 20.58 2.64
CA ILE A 110 18.06 21.95 2.64
C ILE A 110 19.25 22.04 3.61
N SER A 111 19.13 21.52 4.82
CA SER A 111 20.21 21.53 5.81
C SER A 111 21.49 20.86 5.30
N ASP A 112 21.35 19.68 4.69
CA ASP A 112 22.48 18.86 4.24
C ASP A 112 23.18 19.45 3.01
N ASN A 113 22.49 20.22 2.16
CA ASN A 113 23.00 20.70 0.87
C ASN A 113 23.17 22.23 0.76
N LYS A 114 22.70 23.00 1.74
CA LYS A 114 22.75 24.47 1.74
C LYS A 114 24.17 25.02 1.60
N ALA A 115 25.14 24.42 2.28
CA ALA A 115 26.53 24.88 2.21
C ALA A 115 27.09 24.72 0.78
N ALA A 116 26.87 23.57 0.14
CA ALA A 116 27.28 23.32 -1.23
C ALA A 116 26.59 24.28 -2.23
N LEU A 117 25.32 24.60 -2.01
CA LEU A 117 24.62 25.61 -2.81
C LEU A 117 25.27 27.00 -2.66
N GLN A 118 25.54 27.43 -1.42
CA GLN A 118 26.16 28.73 -1.16
C GLN A 118 27.57 28.81 -1.79
N ASP A 119 28.36 27.74 -1.67
CA ASP A 119 29.69 27.65 -2.27
C ASP A 119 29.64 27.71 -3.81
N SER A 120 28.60 27.14 -4.44
CA SER A 120 28.41 27.22 -5.89
C SER A 120 28.15 28.64 -6.42
N MET A 121 27.80 29.57 -5.52
CA MET A 121 27.52 30.98 -5.81
C MET A 121 28.49 31.93 -5.08
N SER A 122 29.66 31.45 -4.67
CA SER A 122 30.64 32.23 -3.90
C SER A 122 31.10 33.51 -4.60
N ASP A 123 31.02 33.54 -5.94
CA ASP A 123 31.36 34.70 -6.78
C ASP A 123 30.35 35.85 -6.69
N LYS A 124 29.18 35.63 -6.08
CA LYS A 124 28.04 36.57 -6.03
C LYS A 124 27.72 37.08 -4.62
N ASP A 125 28.59 36.83 -3.63
CA ASP A 125 28.39 37.26 -2.23
C ASP A 125 27.00 36.89 -1.67
N VAL A 126 26.65 35.61 -1.81
CA VAL A 126 25.33 35.09 -1.42
C VAL A 126 25.34 34.62 0.02
N THR A 127 24.34 35.05 0.79
CA THR A 127 24.08 34.49 2.12
C THR A 127 22.70 33.83 2.17
N LEU A 128 22.66 32.61 2.72
CA LEU A 128 21.43 31.84 2.92
C LEU A 128 21.16 31.71 4.42
N GLY A 129 19.97 32.14 4.85
CA GLY A 129 19.46 32.01 6.21
C GLY A 129 18.86 30.62 6.47
N ASN A 130 18.30 30.43 7.66
CA ASN A 130 17.63 29.17 7.98
C ASN A 130 16.24 29.14 7.33
N PRO A 131 15.85 28.03 6.69
CA PRO A 131 14.55 27.92 6.05
C PRO A 131 13.44 27.71 7.11
N GLN A 132 12.25 28.22 6.82
CA GLN A 132 11.00 27.72 7.38
C GLN A 132 10.15 27.19 6.23
N VAL A 133 9.73 25.94 6.32
CA VAL A 133 9.04 25.25 5.24
C VAL A 133 7.59 24.99 5.65
N SER A 134 6.66 25.16 4.72
CA SER A 134 5.27 24.74 4.84
C SER A 134 4.89 23.90 3.64
N VAL A 135 4.22 22.78 3.90
CA VAL A 135 3.85 21.77 2.90
C VAL A 135 2.34 21.64 2.88
N ASN A 136 1.77 21.66 1.67
CA ASN A 136 0.36 21.39 1.44
C ASN A 136 0.21 20.36 0.32
N VAL A 137 -0.15 19.13 0.69
CA VAL A 137 -0.43 18.06 -0.27
C VAL A 137 -1.88 18.14 -0.73
N LEU A 138 -2.07 18.48 -2.00
CA LEU A 138 -3.38 18.54 -2.66
C LEU A 138 -3.56 17.33 -3.58
N SER A 139 -4.77 17.17 -4.13
CA SER A 139 -5.12 16.05 -5.01
C SER A 139 -4.26 15.96 -6.28
N SER A 140 -3.82 17.10 -6.85
CA SER A 140 -3.11 17.15 -8.13
C SER A 140 -1.73 17.82 -8.07
N LYS A 141 -1.30 18.27 -6.89
CA LYS A 141 0.01 18.89 -6.68
C LYS A 141 0.41 18.86 -5.21
N VAL A 142 1.71 18.94 -4.97
CA VAL A 142 2.29 19.29 -3.68
C VAL A 142 2.78 20.73 -3.76
N GLU A 143 2.26 21.59 -2.89
CA GLU A 143 2.68 22.99 -2.77
C GLU A 143 3.60 23.17 -1.58
N LEU A 144 4.70 23.86 -1.83
CA LEU A 144 5.73 24.15 -0.85
C LEU A 144 5.93 25.65 -0.77
N THR A 145 5.89 26.17 0.45
CA THR A 145 6.19 27.58 0.73
C THR A 145 7.41 27.63 1.63
N VAL A 146 8.52 28.15 1.11
CA VAL A 146 9.79 28.20 1.83
C VAL A 146 10.17 29.65 2.10
N TYR A 147 10.24 29.99 3.38
CA TYR A 147 10.77 31.27 3.86
C TYR A 147 12.24 31.08 4.21
N MET A 148 13.12 31.44 3.29
CA MET A 148 14.57 31.34 3.48
C MET A 148 15.22 32.70 3.18
N PRO A 149 15.62 33.48 4.22
CA PRO A 149 16.40 34.70 4.07
C PRO A 149 17.53 34.51 3.07
N THR A 150 17.50 35.26 1.97
CA THR A 150 18.52 35.15 0.91
C THR A 150 18.95 36.55 0.52
N GLN A 151 20.26 36.80 0.57
CA GLN A 151 20.84 38.08 0.20
C GLN A 151 21.95 37.89 -0.84
N VAL A 152 22.10 38.90 -1.70
CA VAL A 152 23.16 39.02 -2.70
C VAL A 152 23.79 40.39 -2.48
N GLY A 153 24.95 40.43 -1.81
CA GLY A 153 25.47 41.66 -1.20
C GLY A 153 24.39 42.31 -0.31
N ASP A 154 24.07 43.58 -0.56
CA ASP A 154 23.04 44.32 0.19
C ASP A 154 21.59 44.08 -0.30
N THR A 155 21.39 43.29 -1.36
CA THR A 155 20.07 43.08 -1.96
C THR A 155 19.39 41.84 -1.37
N SER A 156 18.25 42.05 -0.68
CA SER A 156 17.40 40.94 -0.23
C SER A 156 16.56 40.39 -1.38
N ILE A 157 16.55 39.07 -1.54
CA ILE A 157 15.67 38.39 -2.48
C ILE A 157 14.26 38.29 -1.88
N PRO A 158 13.19 38.61 -2.66
CA PRO A 158 11.81 38.45 -2.24
C PRO A 158 11.45 37.02 -1.84
N GLN A 159 10.68 36.90 -0.76
CA GLN A 159 10.15 35.65 -0.20
C GLN A 159 8.62 35.71 -0.08
N PRO A 160 7.94 34.56 0.05
CA PRO A 160 8.50 33.19 0.08
C PRO A 160 8.85 32.64 -1.31
N TYR A 161 9.65 31.58 -1.34
CA TYR A 161 9.79 30.72 -2.51
C TYR A 161 8.61 29.76 -2.56
N VAL A 162 7.80 29.84 -3.62
CA VAL A 162 6.62 28.98 -3.80
C VAL A 162 6.91 27.96 -4.89
N ILE A 163 7.04 26.70 -4.50
CA ILE A 163 7.28 25.59 -5.41
C ILE A 163 6.01 24.75 -5.50
N SER A 164 5.60 24.43 -6.72
CA SER A 164 4.50 23.51 -7.00
C SER A 164 5.05 22.32 -7.79
N ILE A 165 4.84 21.12 -7.27
CA ILE A 165 5.19 19.85 -7.90
C ILE A 165 3.89 19.17 -8.35
N PRO A 166 3.63 19.02 -9.65
CA PRO A 166 2.49 18.24 -10.14
C PRO A 166 2.61 16.79 -9.65
N SER A 167 1.61 16.30 -8.94
CA SER A 167 1.60 14.94 -8.40
C SER A 167 0.21 14.56 -7.91
N LYS A 168 -0.16 13.29 -8.08
CA LYS A 168 -1.40 12.71 -7.52
C LYS A 168 -1.25 12.23 -6.07
N LEU A 169 -0.15 12.56 -5.41
CA LEU A 169 0.17 12.04 -4.07
C LEU A 169 -0.95 12.25 -3.04
N GLY A 170 -1.69 13.37 -3.09
CA GLY A 170 -2.83 13.58 -2.19
C GLY A 170 -3.96 12.55 -2.39
N ASP A 171 -4.36 12.31 -3.64
CA ASP A 171 -5.39 11.31 -3.98
C ASP A 171 -4.88 9.88 -3.67
N ILE A 172 -3.59 9.61 -3.95
CA ILE A 172 -2.94 8.32 -3.67
C ILE A 172 -2.90 8.03 -2.18
N TYR A 173 -2.55 9.03 -1.38
CA TYR A 173 -2.48 8.90 0.06
C TYR A 173 -3.87 8.72 0.68
N GLU A 174 -4.88 9.50 0.21
CA GLU A 174 -6.28 9.30 0.62
C GLU A 174 -6.78 7.89 0.26
N PHE A 175 -6.45 7.40 -0.94
CA PHE A 175 -6.72 6.02 -1.35
C PHE A 175 -6.06 5.03 -0.40
N ALA A 176 -4.76 5.15 -0.15
CA ALA A 176 -3.99 4.22 0.67
C ALA A 176 -4.56 4.14 2.10
N GLN A 177 -4.90 5.30 2.69
CA GLN A 177 -5.55 5.37 3.99
C GLN A 177 -6.90 4.67 4.00
N GLY A 178 -7.76 5.00 3.02
CA GLY A 178 -9.07 4.38 2.91
C GLY A 178 -8.96 2.87 2.66
N PHE A 179 -8.01 2.45 1.83
CA PHE A 179 -7.77 1.06 1.47
C PHE A 179 -7.36 0.23 2.69
N VAL A 180 -6.36 0.68 3.45
CA VAL A 180 -5.88 -0.06 4.63
C VAL A 180 -6.98 -0.20 5.68
N ASN A 181 -7.70 0.88 5.97
CA ASN A 181 -8.83 0.83 6.89
C ASN A 181 -9.95 -0.11 6.40
N THR A 182 -10.29 -0.03 5.12
CA THR A 182 -11.33 -0.90 4.52
C THR A 182 -10.88 -2.36 4.53
N ASN A 183 -9.64 -2.65 4.15
CA ASN A 183 -9.09 -4.01 4.13
C ASN A 183 -9.03 -4.62 5.54
N ASN A 184 -8.64 -3.84 6.55
CA ASN A 184 -8.59 -4.33 7.93
C ASN A 184 -9.99 -4.75 8.44
N GLN A 185 -11.05 -4.08 7.97
CA GLN A 185 -12.44 -4.41 8.32
C GLN A 185 -13.01 -5.54 7.46
N GLN A 186 -12.80 -5.47 6.15
CA GLN A 186 -13.44 -6.36 5.17
C GLN A 186 -12.62 -7.61 4.86
N ARG A 187 -11.34 -7.65 5.24
CA ARG A 187 -10.42 -8.79 5.10
C ARG A 187 -10.34 -9.31 3.65
N TYR A 188 -10.15 -8.39 2.69
CA TYR A 188 -10.28 -8.71 1.26
C TYR A 188 -9.35 -9.84 0.85
N PHE A 189 -8.07 -9.73 1.15
CA PHE A 189 -7.10 -10.74 0.72
C PHE A 189 -7.27 -12.07 1.43
N GLU A 190 -7.72 -12.09 2.68
CA GLU A 190 -8.09 -13.33 3.35
C GLU A 190 -9.24 -14.04 2.61
N TYR A 191 -10.33 -13.32 2.32
CA TYR A 191 -11.46 -13.91 1.62
C TYR A 191 -11.15 -14.27 0.16
N PHE A 192 -10.38 -13.44 -0.54
CA PHE A 192 -9.97 -13.71 -1.92
C PHE A 192 -9.06 -14.95 -1.99
N THR A 193 -8.15 -15.11 -1.03
CA THR A 193 -7.28 -16.30 -0.95
C THR A 193 -8.09 -17.54 -0.62
N LEU A 194 -8.94 -17.48 0.41
CA LEU A 194 -9.83 -18.60 0.78
C LEU A 194 -10.73 -19.03 -0.38
N SER A 195 -11.30 -18.05 -1.09
CA SER A 195 -12.10 -18.32 -2.29
C SER A 195 -11.26 -18.94 -3.41
N SER A 196 -10.00 -18.52 -3.58
CA SER A 196 -9.10 -19.09 -4.58
C SER A 196 -8.69 -20.52 -4.22
N MET A 197 -8.42 -20.81 -2.94
CA MET A 197 -8.16 -22.16 -2.44
C MET A 197 -9.36 -23.08 -2.68
N ALA A 198 -10.57 -22.63 -2.33
CA ALA A 198 -11.82 -23.35 -2.54
C ALA A 198 -12.16 -23.60 -4.01
N MET A 199 -11.55 -22.83 -4.93
CA MET A 199 -11.70 -22.98 -6.38
C MET A 199 -10.42 -23.52 -7.04
N SER A 200 -9.49 -24.06 -6.25
CA SER A 200 -8.27 -24.64 -6.79
C SER A 200 -8.60 -25.78 -7.78
N PRO A 201 -7.80 -25.95 -8.85
CA PRO A 201 -8.05 -26.98 -9.86
C PRO A 201 -8.14 -28.37 -9.24
N PHE A 202 -8.88 -29.27 -9.89
CA PHE A 202 -8.90 -30.67 -9.51
C PHE A 202 -7.72 -31.41 -10.13
N ASP A 203 -7.15 -32.35 -9.38
CA ASP A 203 -6.19 -33.35 -9.82
C ASP A 203 -6.63 -34.71 -9.28
N ASN A 204 -6.78 -35.70 -10.16
CA ASN A 204 -7.29 -37.04 -9.82
C ASN A 204 -8.58 -37.05 -8.98
N GLY A 205 -9.54 -36.18 -9.30
CA GLY A 205 -10.85 -36.13 -8.63
C GLY A 205 -10.86 -35.37 -7.30
N VAL A 206 -9.74 -34.81 -6.86
CA VAL A 206 -9.65 -33.99 -5.64
C VAL A 206 -9.03 -32.63 -5.95
N GLN A 207 -9.42 -31.60 -5.21
CA GLN A 207 -8.80 -30.28 -5.35
C GLN A 207 -7.30 -30.33 -5.03
N ARG A 208 -6.52 -29.51 -5.74
CA ARG A 208 -5.09 -29.35 -5.51
C ARG A 208 -4.79 -28.83 -4.10
N ILE A 209 -5.60 -27.86 -3.65
CA ILE A 209 -5.69 -27.40 -2.27
C ILE A 209 -7.05 -27.85 -1.72
N PRO A 210 -7.14 -29.07 -1.16
CA PRO A 210 -8.41 -29.61 -0.70
C PRO A 210 -8.85 -28.95 0.61
N LEU A 211 -10.06 -28.42 0.68
CA LEU A 211 -10.73 -28.08 1.95
C LEU A 211 -11.49 -29.28 2.54
N VAL A 212 -12.04 -30.12 1.65
CA VAL A 212 -12.75 -31.35 1.98
C VAL A 212 -12.35 -32.42 0.97
N VAL A 213 -12.03 -33.62 1.46
CA VAL A 213 -11.82 -34.81 0.63
C VAL A 213 -12.91 -35.83 0.93
N PHE A 214 -13.63 -36.23 -0.11
CA PHE A 214 -14.67 -37.25 -0.04
C PHE A 214 -14.66 -38.07 -1.33
N LEU A 215 -14.35 -39.36 -1.22
CA LEU A 215 -14.21 -40.27 -2.35
C LEU A 215 -15.48 -41.11 -2.51
N THR A 216 -15.90 -41.38 -3.74
CA THR A 216 -17.15 -42.08 -4.07
C THR A 216 -16.98 -43.31 -4.96
N SER A 217 -15.79 -43.57 -5.49
CA SER A 217 -15.51 -44.73 -6.34
C SER A 217 -14.69 -45.78 -5.58
N CYS A 218 -15.01 -47.05 -5.79
CA CYS A 218 -14.30 -48.15 -5.13
C CYS A 218 -12.85 -48.23 -5.62
N GLY A 219 -11.90 -48.27 -4.68
CA GLY A 219 -10.47 -48.31 -4.99
C GLY A 219 -9.82 -46.93 -5.12
N ASP A 220 -10.59 -45.84 -5.08
CA ASP A 220 -10.03 -44.49 -5.01
C ASP A 220 -9.31 -44.29 -3.67
N PHE A 221 -8.13 -43.67 -3.75
CA PHE A 221 -7.38 -43.24 -2.58
C PHE A 221 -6.73 -41.89 -2.85
N VAL A 222 -6.50 -41.15 -1.77
CA VAL A 222 -5.81 -39.86 -1.78
C VAL A 222 -4.74 -39.89 -0.73
N PHE A 223 -3.53 -39.50 -1.13
CA PHE A 223 -2.42 -39.25 -0.25
C PHE A 223 -1.78 -37.92 -0.66
N LYS A 224 -1.86 -36.92 0.22
CA LYS A 224 -1.23 -35.60 0.01
C LYS A 224 -0.56 -35.15 1.31
N THR A 225 0.71 -34.80 1.20
CA THR A 225 1.49 -34.18 2.27
C THR A 225 1.52 -32.67 2.11
N TRP A 226 2.01 -31.95 3.12
CA TRP A 226 2.27 -30.51 3.02
C TRP A 226 3.11 -30.14 1.79
N TRP A 227 4.10 -30.97 1.44
CA TRP A 227 4.98 -30.74 0.28
C TRP A 227 4.25 -30.85 -1.06
N ASP A 228 3.15 -31.58 -1.11
CA ASP A 228 2.31 -31.69 -2.30
C ASP A 228 1.34 -30.50 -2.43
N VAL A 229 0.99 -29.85 -1.31
CA VAL A 229 0.03 -28.73 -1.29
C VAL A 229 0.74 -27.38 -1.35
N GLN A 230 1.96 -27.26 -0.81
CA GLN A 230 2.70 -26.00 -0.73
C GLN A 230 2.93 -25.31 -2.09
N PRO A 231 3.32 -26.01 -3.17
CA PRO A 231 3.54 -25.35 -4.46
C PRO A 231 2.23 -24.77 -5.04
N ASP A 232 1.13 -25.50 -4.88
CA ASP A 232 -0.19 -25.03 -5.31
C ASP A 232 -0.69 -23.87 -4.45
N MET A 233 -0.33 -23.83 -3.16
CA MET A 233 -0.61 -22.69 -2.28
C MET A 233 0.12 -21.43 -2.76
N MET A 234 1.41 -21.52 -3.08
CA MET A 234 2.19 -20.40 -3.62
C MET A 234 1.58 -19.89 -4.93
N ASP A 235 1.30 -20.78 -5.89
CA ASP A 235 0.65 -20.45 -7.16
C ASP A 235 -0.72 -19.77 -6.95
N THR A 236 -1.48 -20.25 -5.96
CA THR A 236 -2.78 -19.67 -5.61
C THR A 236 -2.63 -18.25 -5.09
N ILE A 237 -1.69 -17.99 -4.17
CA ILE A 237 -1.45 -16.65 -3.62
C ILE A 237 -1.05 -15.68 -4.75
N GLU A 238 -0.05 -16.04 -5.56
CA GLU A 238 0.42 -15.20 -6.67
C GLU A 238 -0.72 -14.82 -7.61
N LYS A 239 -1.57 -15.79 -7.96
CA LYS A 239 -2.69 -15.59 -8.87
C LYS A 239 -3.85 -14.85 -8.22
N THR A 240 -4.08 -14.99 -6.92
CA THR A 240 -5.05 -14.18 -6.19
C THR A 240 -4.67 -12.71 -6.27
N LEU A 241 -3.40 -12.37 -6.02
CA LEU A 241 -2.91 -11.00 -6.09
C LEU A 241 -2.99 -10.44 -7.52
N ALA A 242 -2.47 -11.20 -8.50
CA ALA A 242 -2.48 -10.79 -9.90
C ALA A 242 -3.90 -10.63 -10.50
N ASN A 243 -4.89 -11.34 -9.95
CA ASN A 243 -6.29 -11.25 -10.39
C ASN A 243 -7.17 -10.40 -9.47
N THR A 244 -6.58 -9.59 -8.59
CA THR A 244 -7.30 -8.60 -7.78
C THR A 244 -7.23 -7.23 -8.45
N PHE A 245 -8.39 -6.64 -8.75
CA PHE A 245 -8.50 -5.39 -9.49
C PHE A 245 -9.15 -4.28 -8.66
N MET A 246 -8.80 -3.03 -8.99
CA MET A 246 -9.49 -1.84 -8.50
C MET A 246 -10.91 -1.72 -9.06
N PRO A 247 -11.82 -0.99 -8.37
CA PRO A 247 -13.17 -0.76 -8.84
C PRO A 247 -13.21 -0.25 -10.29
N GLY A 248 -13.89 -0.99 -11.18
CA GLY A 248 -14.03 -0.63 -12.58
C GLY A 248 -12.83 -0.94 -13.50
N LYS A 249 -11.72 -1.46 -12.95
CA LYS A 249 -10.56 -1.96 -13.74
C LYS A 249 -10.61 -3.45 -14.05
N ALA A 250 -11.57 -4.15 -13.44
CA ALA A 250 -11.97 -5.51 -13.75
C ALA A 250 -12.13 -5.76 -15.28
N PRO A 251 -11.40 -6.71 -15.89
CA PRO A 251 -11.56 -7.00 -17.31
C PRO A 251 -12.97 -7.55 -17.63
N LYS A 252 -13.53 -7.14 -18.77
CA LYS A 252 -14.81 -7.70 -19.26
C LYS A 252 -14.68 -9.22 -19.51
N ASN A 253 -15.77 -9.95 -19.26
CA ASN A 253 -15.85 -11.41 -19.37
C ASN A 253 -14.89 -12.16 -18.43
N MET A 254 -14.90 -11.79 -17.14
CA MET A 254 -14.02 -12.36 -16.11
C MET A 254 -14.00 -13.89 -16.11
N MET A 255 -15.17 -14.53 -16.27
CA MET A 255 -15.35 -15.97 -16.15
C MET A 255 -14.86 -16.80 -17.36
N THR A 256 -14.60 -16.20 -18.54
CA THR A 256 -14.28 -16.97 -19.76
C THR A 256 -12.79 -16.97 -20.12
N LYS A 257 -11.97 -16.17 -19.43
CA LYS A 257 -10.56 -15.92 -19.81
C LYS A 257 -9.52 -16.49 -18.86
N SER A 258 -9.90 -17.00 -17.69
CA SER A 258 -8.98 -17.57 -16.71
C SER A 258 -9.69 -18.66 -15.92
N THR A 259 -8.96 -19.71 -15.56
CA THR A 259 -9.42 -20.75 -14.61
C THR A 259 -9.34 -20.27 -13.16
N HIS A 260 -8.64 -19.15 -12.91
CA HIS A 260 -8.50 -18.57 -11.59
C HIS A 260 -9.58 -17.50 -11.35
N PRO A 261 -10.15 -17.44 -10.13
CA PRO A 261 -11.10 -16.40 -9.78
C PRO A 261 -10.50 -15.01 -9.96
N LYS A 262 -11.36 -14.05 -10.31
CA LYS A 262 -10.98 -12.64 -10.41
C LYS A 262 -11.79 -11.84 -9.41
N TYR A 263 -11.11 -10.94 -8.73
CA TYR A 263 -11.66 -10.15 -7.65
C TYR A 263 -11.67 -8.68 -8.01
N SER A 264 -12.69 -7.96 -7.55
CA SER A 264 -12.69 -6.50 -7.57
C SER A 264 -12.87 -6.01 -6.16
N ILE A 265 -12.01 -5.09 -5.74
CA ILE A 265 -12.24 -4.32 -4.52
C ILE A 265 -13.44 -3.40 -4.78
N VAL A 266 -14.18 -3.07 -3.71
CA VAL A 266 -15.32 -2.15 -3.77
C VAL A 266 -14.84 -0.69 -3.71
N PRO A 267 -15.66 0.30 -4.12
CA PRO A 267 -15.28 1.70 -3.98
C PRO A 267 -14.88 2.06 -2.54
N ILE A 268 -13.76 2.77 -2.39
CA ILE A 268 -13.19 3.16 -1.10
C ILE A 268 -13.58 4.61 -0.85
N ASN A 269 -14.21 4.90 0.29
CA ASN A 269 -14.75 6.23 0.61
C ASN A 269 -15.67 6.79 -0.49
N GLY A 270 -16.42 5.92 -1.18
CA GLY A 270 -17.29 6.31 -2.29
C GLY A 270 -16.57 6.67 -3.60
N LYS A 271 -15.24 6.53 -3.66
CA LYS A 271 -14.41 6.78 -4.84
C LYS A 271 -13.94 5.46 -5.47
N THR A 272 -13.87 5.45 -6.81
CA THR A 272 -13.35 4.31 -7.58
C THR A 272 -11.85 4.40 -7.85
N TYR A 273 -11.27 5.61 -7.73
CA TYR A 273 -9.85 5.87 -8.00
C TYR A 273 -9.39 5.36 -9.37
N SER A 274 -10.23 5.56 -10.40
CA SER A 274 -10.01 5.01 -11.74
C SER A 274 -8.77 5.56 -12.45
N ASP A 275 -8.27 6.72 -12.02
CA ASP A 275 -7.16 7.47 -12.60
C ASP A 275 -5.79 7.18 -11.96
N ILE A 276 -5.73 6.41 -10.87
CA ILE A 276 -4.46 5.93 -10.28
C ILE A 276 -4.28 4.45 -10.55
N ASP A 277 -3.04 4.02 -10.78
CA ASP A 277 -2.76 2.60 -11.05
C ASP A 277 -2.30 1.87 -9.80
N VAL A 278 -2.95 0.76 -9.47
CA VAL A 278 -2.73 0.02 -8.23
C VAL A 278 -2.47 -1.43 -8.57
N GLY A 279 -1.38 -1.98 -8.04
CA GLY A 279 -1.05 -3.40 -8.12
C GLY A 279 -0.77 -4.00 -6.74
N PHE A 280 -0.92 -5.32 -6.66
CA PHE A 280 -0.72 -6.12 -5.46
C PHE A 280 0.34 -7.17 -5.75
N TYR A 281 1.34 -7.25 -4.88
CA TYR A 281 2.53 -8.06 -5.12
C TYR A 281 2.97 -8.79 -3.86
N LEU A 282 3.70 -9.89 -4.04
CA LEU A 282 4.50 -10.47 -2.96
C LEU A 282 5.84 -9.73 -2.84
N PRO A 283 6.45 -9.69 -1.65
CA PRO A 283 7.81 -9.19 -1.48
C PRO A 283 8.85 -10.04 -2.21
N ASP A 284 10.05 -9.47 -2.35
CA ASP A 284 11.21 -10.14 -2.92
C ASP A 284 11.56 -11.38 -2.07
N GLY A 285 11.77 -12.51 -2.74
CA GLY A 285 12.18 -13.75 -2.09
C GLY A 285 11.15 -14.38 -1.14
N PHE A 286 9.89 -13.91 -1.15
CA PHE A 286 8.83 -14.56 -0.39
C PHE A 286 8.63 -16.01 -0.87
N ASP A 287 8.52 -16.92 0.10
CA ASP A 287 8.19 -18.32 -0.14
C ASP A 287 7.24 -18.83 0.96
N VAL A 288 6.45 -19.83 0.60
CA VAL A 288 5.54 -20.52 1.50
C VAL A 288 6.34 -21.57 2.28
N THR A 289 6.49 -21.36 3.59
CA THR A 289 7.28 -22.19 4.50
C THR A 289 6.43 -22.68 5.66
N ARG A 290 6.91 -23.67 6.41
CA ARG A 290 6.23 -24.18 7.62
C ARG A 290 5.96 -23.11 8.69
N ALA A 291 6.67 -21.98 8.67
CA ALA A 291 6.44 -20.90 9.62
C ALA A 291 5.23 -20.03 9.26
N ASN A 292 4.88 -19.98 7.98
CA ASN A 292 3.86 -19.08 7.45
C ASN A 292 2.70 -19.83 6.76
N PHE A 293 2.81 -21.14 6.60
CA PHE A 293 1.78 -22.01 6.05
C PHE A 293 1.82 -23.39 6.72
N ASP A 294 0.67 -23.84 7.20
CA ASP A 294 0.52 -25.18 7.75
C ASP A 294 -0.87 -25.75 7.43
N MET A 295 -0.99 -27.07 7.52
CA MET A 295 -2.25 -27.76 7.27
C MET A 295 -2.52 -28.83 8.32
N SER A 296 -3.79 -28.96 8.72
CA SER A 296 -4.26 -29.98 9.65
C SER A 296 -5.37 -30.79 8.98
N PRO A 297 -5.20 -32.11 8.79
CA PRO A 297 -4.02 -32.91 9.18
C PRO A 297 -2.79 -32.61 8.30
N ASP A 298 -1.58 -32.80 8.84
CA ASP A 298 -0.30 -32.62 8.13
C ASP A 298 -0.11 -33.63 6.97
N THR A 299 -0.90 -34.70 6.95
CA THR A 299 -1.00 -35.61 5.82
C THR A 299 -2.45 -36.00 5.64
N ILE A 300 -2.96 -35.78 4.44
CA ILE A 300 -4.31 -36.13 4.03
C ILE A 300 -4.26 -37.56 3.51
N THR A 301 -5.01 -38.46 4.13
CA THR A 301 -5.08 -39.87 3.75
C THR A 301 -6.52 -40.35 3.72
N ALA A 302 -7.09 -40.57 2.54
CA ALA A 302 -8.44 -41.06 2.35
C ALA A 302 -8.46 -42.32 1.50
N PHE A 303 -9.32 -43.28 1.85
CA PHE A 303 -9.57 -44.50 1.07
C PHE A 303 -11.06 -44.74 0.99
N ALA A 304 -11.59 -44.97 -0.21
CA ALA A 304 -12.98 -45.33 -0.39
C ALA A 304 -13.20 -46.80 0.02
N LYS A 305 -14.16 -47.05 0.92
CA LYS A 305 -14.52 -48.40 1.39
C LYS A 305 -15.92 -48.76 0.91
N PRO A 306 -16.18 -50.04 0.59
CA PRO A 306 -17.52 -50.49 0.23
C PRO A 306 -18.47 -50.37 1.42
N ILE A 307 -19.65 -49.78 1.19
CA ILE A 307 -20.75 -49.81 2.16
C ILE A 307 -21.47 -51.16 2.02
N PRO A 308 -21.51 -51.98 3.09
CA PRO A 308 -22.23 -53.25 3.06
C PRO A 308 -23.68 -53.06 2.61
N MET A 309 -24.15 -53.97 1.73
CA MET A 309 -25.52 -54.02 1.19
C MET A 309 -25.95 -52.87 0.26
N ALA A 310 -25.18 -51.78 0.14
CA ALA A 310 -25.54 -50.64 -0.72
C ALA A 310 -24.89 -50.68 -2.13
N GLY A 311 -23.85 -51.51 -2.33
CA GLY A 311 -23.18 -51.65 -3.64
C GLY A 311 -22.41 -50.40 -4.10
N VAL A 312 -22.13 -49.48 -3.17
CA VAL A 312 -21.43 -48.19 -3.40
C VAL A 312 -20.25 -48.08 -2.45
N CYS A 313 -19.22 -47.30 -2.81
CA CYS A 313 -18.07 -47.02 -1.96
C CYS A 313 -18.03 -45.56 -1.56
N TYR A 314 -17.66 -45.28 -0.32
CA TYR A 314 -17.41 -43.92 0.13
C TYR A 314 -16.22 -43.88 1.09
N SER A 315 -15.50 -42.77 1.14
CA SER A 315 -14.60 -42.47 2.27
C SER A 315 -15.35 -41.72 3.36
N GLU A 316 -14.82 -41.74 4.59
CA GLU A 316 -15.20 -40.70 5.55
C GLU A 316 -14.73 -39.33 5.02
N PRO A 317 -15.51 -38.26 5.21
CA PRO A 317 -15.08 -36.93 4.78
C PRO A 317 -13.90 -36.48 5.63
N ILE A 318 -12.83 -36.04 4.98
CA ILE A 318 -11.68 -35.43 5.65
C ILE A 318 -11.76 -33.93 5.43
N TYR A 319 -11.84 -33.19 6.53
CA TYR A 319 -11.76 -31.73 6.53
C TYR A 319 -10.30 -31.32 6.74
N VAL A 320 -9.84 -30.35 5.97
CA VAL A 320 -8.46 -29.85 6.04
C VAL A 320 -8.48 -28.39 6.41
N ASP A 321 -7.91 -28.07 7.56
CA ASP A 321 -7.78 -26.72 8.08
C ASP A 321 -6.42 -26.14 7.76
N TYR A 322 -6.40 -24.91 7.25
CA TYR A 322 -5.16 -24.24 6.87
C TYR A 322 -4.86 -23.06 7.80
N TYR A 323 -3.58 -22.94 8.14
CA TYR A 323 -2.97 -21.71 8.62
C TYR A 323 -2.17 -21.10 7.47
N LEU A 324 -2.36 -19.81 7.21
CA LEU A 324 -1.60 -19.09 6.20
C LEU A 324 -1.41 -17.64 6.62
N ARG A 325 -0.17 -17.14 6.52
CA ARG A 325 0.17 -15.74 6.75
C ARG A 325 1.14 -15.26 5.69
N TYR A 326 0.82 -14.15 5.04
CA TYR A 326 1.73 -13.59 4.03
C TYR A 326 1.54 -12.08 3.85
N PRO A 327 2.61 -11.35 3.50
CA PRO A 327 2.54 -9.95 3.12
C PRO A 327 1.96 -9.72 1.73
N VAL A 328 1.24 -8.63 1.57
CA VAL A 328 0.88 -8.04 0.28
C VAL A 328 1.45 -6.65 0.20
N VAL A 329 2.31 -6.41 -0.78
CA VAL A 329 2.81 -5.08 -1.14
C VAL A 329 1.80 -4.43 -2.08
N VAL A 330 1.25 -3.31 -1.65
CA VAL A 330 0.39 -2.45 -2.46
C VAL A 330 1.27 -1.39 -3.09
N ARG A 331 1.34 -1.36 -4.43
CA ARG A 331 2.08 -0.35 -5.18
C ARG A 331 1.09 0.49 -5.97
N VAL A 332 1.15 1.81 -5.78
CA VAL A 332 0.34 2.80 -6.47
C VAL A 332 1.24 3.69 -7.31
N GLU A 333 0.98 3.79 -8.61
CA GLU A 333 1.77 4.63 -9.52
C GLU A 333 1.12 5.99 -9.71
N ASP A 334 1.88 7.06 -9.49
CA ASP A 334 1.45 8.43 -9.76
C ASP A 334 1.50 8.71 -11.28
N PRO A 335 0.36 8.90 -11.95
CA PRO A 335 0.33 9.11 -13.40
C PRO A 335 1.04 10.41 -13.84
N LEU A 336 1.19 11.40 -12.95
CA LEU A 336 1.82 12.69 -13.28
C LEU A 336 3.35 12.63 -13.18
N THR A 337 3.89 11.84 -12.26
CA THR A 337 5.33 11.79 -11.99
C THR A 337 5.99 10.46 -12.36
N GLN A 338 5.19 9.41 -12.58
CA GLN A 338 5.61 8.01 -12.74
C GLN A 338 6.34 7.45 -11.50
N ASN A 339 6.28 8.16 -10.36
CA ASN A 339 6.80 7.67 -9.10
C ASN A 339 5.82 6.67 -8.46
N ALA A 340 6.35 5.74 -7.69
CA ALA A 340 5.56 4.77 -6.95
C ALA A 340 5.35 5.23 -5.50
N PHE A 341 4.16 4.98 -4.98
CA PHE A 341 3.82 4.97 -3.57
C PHE A 341 3.57 3.53 -3.14
N GLN A 342 4.25 3.02 -2.13
CA GLN A 342 4.13 1.61 -1.77
C GLN A 342 4.10 1.35 -0.26
N PHE A 343 3.26 0.43 0.17
CA PHE A 343 3.11 0.01 1.56
C PHE A 343 2.70 -1.47 1.62
N ALA A 344 2.98 -2.13 2.74
CA ALA A 344 2.64 -3.53 2.94
C ALA A 344 1.44 -3.71 3.90
N ILE A 345 0.68 -4.77 3.67
CA ILE A 345 -0.36 -5.27 4.57
C ILE A 345 -0.13 -6.76 4.86
N ASP A 346 -0.55 -7.20 6.04
CA ASP A 346 -0.42 -8.59 6.47
C ASP A 346 -1.74 -9.35 6.27
N VAL A 347 -1.69 -10.46 5.55
CA VAL A 347 -2.81 -11.37 5.34
C VAL A 347 -2.72 -12.50 6.36
N TYR A 348 -3.82 -12.80 7.04
CA TYR A 348 -3.84 -13.84 8.06
C TYR A 348 -5.10 -14.71 7.96
N ILE A 349 -4.91 -15.99 7.65
CA ILE A 349 -5.92 -17.04 7.61
C ILE A 349 -5.58 -18.09 8.67
N LYS A 350 -6.59 -18.52 9.41
CA LYS A 350 -6.51 -19.63 10.35
C LYS A 350 -7.81 -20.39 10.34
N ASP A 351 -7.73 -21.72 10.34
CA ASP A 351 -8.88 -22.63 10.38
C ASP A 351 -9.89 -22.30 9.26
N ASN A 352 -9.37 -22.03 8.06
CA ASN A 352 -10.14 -21.65 6.87
C ASN A 352 -11.01 -20.39 7.01
N GLN A 353 -10.61 -19.48 7.91
CA GLN A 353 -11.29 -18.20 8.14
C GLN A 353 -10.26 -17.07 8.26
N PRO A 354 -10.65 -15.80 8.04
CA PRO A 354 -9.80 -14.68 8.42
C PRO A 354 -9.42 -14.81 9.90
N GLY A 355 -8.12 -14.86 10.18
CA GLY A 355 -7.62 -15.08 11.53
C GLY A 355 -7.95 -13.91 12.47
N ALA A 356 -8.21 -14.23 13.73
CA ALA A 356 -8.47 -13.24 14.77
C ALA A 356 -7.14 -12.63 15.26
N TRP A 357 -7.00 -11.32 15.14
CA TRP A 357 -5.83 -10.58 15.63
C TRP A 357 -5.71 -10.53 17.17
N ALA A 358 -6.72 -11.03 17.90
CA ALA A 358 -6.88 -10.86 19.35
C ALA A 358 -5.95 -11.72 20.23
N SER A 359 -5.10 -12.56 19.64
CA SER A 359 -4.08 -13.32 20.37
C SER A 359 -2.74 -13.11 19.68
N GLY A 360 -1.79 -12.49 20.39
CA GLY A 360 -0.48 -12.09 19.89
C GLY A 360 0.07 -13.01 18.82
N THR A 361 0.40 -12.41 17.68
CA THR A 361 0.91 -13.03 16.46
C THR A 361 2.17 -13.90 16.64
N ASP A 362 2.78 -13.86 17.83
CA ASP A 362 3.98 -14.61 18.20
C ASP A 362 3.67 -15.98 18.85
N ALA A 363 2.42 -16.21 19.28
CA ALA A 363 2.05 -17.42 20.01
C ALA A 363 1.97 -18.68 19.13
N TYR A 364 1.73 -18.53 17.82
CA TYR A 364 1.62 -19.67 16.90
C TYR A 364 2.99 -20.23 16.50
N ALA A 365 3.98 -19.36 16.23
CA ALA A 365 5.36 -19.78 15.98
C ALA A 365 5.99 -20.47 17.22
N ALA A 366 5.73 -19.94 18.42
CA ALA A 366 6.15 -20.56 19.68
C ALA A 366 5.37 -21.84 20.01
N GLY A 367 4.08 -21.89 19.67
CA GLY A 367 3.20 -23.05 19.88
C GLY A 367 3.60 -24.25 19.05
N ILE A 368 3.80 -24.07 17.74
CA ILE A 368 4.28 -25.12 16.82
C ILE A 368 5.64 -25.65 17.25
N GLN A 369 6.57 -24.78 17.65
CA GLN A 369 7.89 -25.23 18.12
C GLN A 369 7.78 -26.06 19.41
N SER A 370 6.78 -25.81 20.27
CA SER A 370 6.52 -26.62 21.47
C SER A 370 5.76 -27.93 21.18
N GLU A 371 4.88 -27.96 20.19
CA GLU A 371 4.11 -29.15 19.77
C GLU A 371 4.98 -30.14 18.99
N ILE A 372 5.83 -29.64 18.09
CA ILE A 372 6.83 -30.46 17.38
C ILE A 372 7.84 -31.07 18.36
N CYS A 373 8.23 -30.33 19.41
CA CYS A 373 9.15 -30.83 20.44
C CYS A 373 8.50 -31.80 21.44
N SER A 374 7.17 -31.84 21.54
CA SER A 374 6.45 -32.70 22.50
C SER A 374 5.96 -34.01 21.89
N ASN A 375 5.71 -34.08 20.57
CA ASN A 375 5.30 -35.31 19.90
C ASN A 375 6.49 -36.18 19.43
N LYS A 376 7.11 -36.90 20.37
CA LYS A 376 8.12 -37.96 20.10
C LYS A 376 7.55 -39.26 19.49
N ARG A 377 6.44 -39.21 18.74
CA ARG A 377 5.80 -40.43 18.19
C ARG A 377 5.42 -40.28 16.72
N CYS A 378 6.43 -40.19 15.85
CA CYS A 378 6.29 -40.65 14.47
C CYS A 378 6.56 -42.16 14.44
N VAL A 379 5.50 -42.97 14.56
CA VAL A 379 5.53 -44.39 14.17
C VAL A 379 4.28 -44.64 13.34
N MET A 380 4.45 -44.73 12.03
CA MET A 380 3.43 -45.26 11.14
C MET A 380 3.45 -46.78 11.29
N ASN A 381 2.36 -47.36 11.81
CA ASN A 381 2.18 -48.81 11.84
C ASN A 381 1.45 -49.22 10.56
N LEU A 382 2.15 -49.91 9.66
CA LEU A 382 1.58 -50.51 8.46
C LEU A 382 1.13 -51.93 8.81
N ASP A 383 -0.17 -52.13 8.97
CA ASP A 383 -0.73 -53.48 8.95
C ASP A 383 -0.97 -53.89 7.50
N VAL A 384 -0.12 -54.80 7.00
CA VAL A 384 -0.35 -55.49 5.73
C VAL A 384 -1.30 -56.65 6.02
N LEU A 385 -2.52 -56.57 5.49
CA LEU A 385 -3.46 -57.70 5.50
C LEU A 385 -3.03 -58.69 4.41
N GLU A 386 -2.60 -59.89 4.80
CA GLU A 386 -2.43 -61.06 3.92
C GLU A 386 -3.76 -61.64 3.43
#